data_AF-A0A843IYL2-F1
#
_entry.id   AF-A0A843IYL2-F1
#
_cell.length_a   1.000
_cell.length_b   1.000
_cell.length_c   1.000
_cell.angle_alpha   90.00
_cell.angle_beta   90.00
_cell.angle_gamma   90.00
#
_symmetry.space_group_name_H-M   'P 1'
#
loop_
_entity.id
_entity.type
_entity.pdbx_description
1 polymer ?
#
loop_
_entity_poly.entity_id
_entity_poly.type
_entity_poly.pdbx_seq_one_letter_code
_entity_poly.pdbx_strand_id
1 'polypeptide(L)'
;IHATAQILRELDSVCREDALIFDLTSLKSPVIDTLKDMAARRKVCSVHPMFGPSAKTLDDRNIIICDCGCREAAEEVRKMFDGFGANLRLIDVEKHDVFMSYVLGLSHAVNIAFFTALDRSGIPFEELESVASTTFRKNVDTNISVALEDPVLYYDIQHLNAHRDEAWELFSKAVEDLKEASLSDDPSAFIELMNNGRNYFTKKQ
;
A
#
# COMPACT_ATOMS: atom_id res chain seq x y z
N ILE A 1 13.98 -0.44 -3.83
CA ILE A 1 13.41 -0.13 -5.17
C ILE A 1 14.48 0.40 -6.13
N HIS A 2 15.31 1.36 -5.69
CA HIS A 2 16.30 2.06 -6.53
C HIS A 2 17.23 1.18 -7.39
N ALA A 3 17.73 0.06 -6.85
CA ALA A 3 18.62 -0.85 -7.59
C ALA A 3 17.87 -1.89 -8.46
N THR A 4 16.55 -2.03 -8.32
CA THR A 4 15.81 -3.17 -8.86
C THR A 4 15.86 -3.23 -10.39
N ALA A 5 15.70 -2.10 -11.09
CA ALA A 5 15.76 -2.09 -12.56
C ALA A 5 17.14 -2.52 -13.10
N GLN A 6 18.22 -2.12 -12.42
CA GLN A 6 19.56 -2.54 -12.79
C GLN A 6 19.74 -4.05 -12.57
N ILE A 7 19.37 -4.55 -11.40
CA ILE A 7 19.48 -5.97 -11.06
C ILE A 7 18.65 -6.84 -12.02
N LEU A 8 17.45 -6.40 -12.38
CA LEU A 8 16.61 -7.11 -13.37
C LEU A 8 17.32 -7.26 -14.72
N ARG A 9 17.98 -6.20 -15.22
CA ARG A 9 18.76 -6.27 -16.47
C ARG A 9 20.01 -7.14 -16.35
N GLU A 10 20.66 -7.14 -15.19
CA GLU A 10 21.79 -8.05 -14.93
C GLU A 10 21.32 -9.51 -14.95
N LEU A 11 20.20 -9.83 -14.29
CA LEU A 11 19.57 -11.15 -14.32
C LEU A 11 19.20 -11.58 -15.75
N ASP A 12 18.68 -10.66 -16.57
CA ASP A 12 18.43 -10.93 -17.99
C ASP A 12 19.69 -11.40 -18.74
N SER A 13 20.88 -10.88 -18.39
CA SER A 13 22.13 -11.26 -19.07
C SER A 13 22.74 -12.59 -18.60
N VAL A 14 22.51 -12.98 -17.35
CA VAL A 14 23.19 -14.14 -16.72
C VAL A 14 22.30 -15.38 -16.57
N CYS A 15 20.98 -15.19 -16.48
CA CYS A 15 20.04 -16.29 -16.30
C CYS A 15 19.81 -17.04 -17.62
N ARG A 16 19.52 -18.35 -17.49
CA ARG A 16 19.06 -19.18 -18.59
C ARG A 16 17.80 -18.59 -19.24
N GLU A 17 17.59 -18.90 -20.52
CA GLU A 17 16.44 -18.40 -21.29
C GLU A 17 15.08 -18.80 -20.68
N ASP A 18 15.01 -19.98 -20.05
CA ASP A 18 13.81 -20.53 -19.43
C ASP A 18 13.62 -20.15 -17.95
N ALA A 19 14.50 -19.31 -17.40
CA ALA A 19 14.42 -18.91 -15.99
C ALA A 19 13.19 -18.04 -15.72
N LEU A 20 12.44 -18.38 -14.67
CA LEU A 20 11.41 -17.53 -14.08
C LEU A 20 12.08 -16.44 -13.23
N ILE A 21 11.81 -15.18 -13.54
CA ILE A 21 12.36 -14.01 -12.83
C ILE A 21 11.20 -13.17 -12.28
N PHE A 22 11.29 -12.78 -11.01
CA PHE A 22 10.37 -11.81 -10.41
C PHE A 22 11.06 -11.04 -9.28
N ASP A 23 10.61 -9.81 -9.04
CA ASP A 23 11.01 -9.00 -7.89
C ASP A 23 9.97 -9.06 -6.76
N LEU A 24 10.33 -8.51 -5.59
CA LEU A 24 9.50 -8.39 -4.39
C LEU A 24 9.28 -6.93 -3.96
N THR A 25 9.43 -5.96 -4.86
CA THR A 25 9.37 -4.53 -4.52
C THR A 25 7.96 -4.10 -4.09
N SER A 26 7.87 -3.09 -3.23
CA SER A 26 6.58 -2.58 -2.75
C SER A 26 5.82 -1.72 -3.77
N LEU A 27 6.51 -1.20 -4.80
CA LEU A 27 5.92 -0.40 -5.89
C LEU A 27 6.43 -0.89 -7.23
N LYS A 28 5.56 -0.87 -8.24
CA LYS A 28 5.87 -1.32 -9.60
C LYS A 28 6.19 -0.16 -10.54
N SER A 29 5.58 1.01 -10.35
CA SER A 29 5.75 2.18 -11.23
C SER A 29 7.23 2.51 -11.53
N PRO A 30 8.17 2.46 -10.57
CA PRO A 30 9.56 2.82 -10.84
C PRO A 30 10.31 1.83 -11.74
N VAL A 31 9.79 0.61 -11.89
CA VAL A 31 10.45 -0.49 -12.62
C VAL A 31 9.58 -1.10 -13.71
N ILE A 32 8.37 -0.57 -13.92
CA ILE A 32 7.34 -1.17 -14.78
C ILE A 32 7.82 -1.35 -16.22
N ASP A 33 8.53 -0.37 -16.78
CA ASP A 33 9.05 -0.45 -18.13
C ASP A 33 10.09 -1.57 -18.28
N THR A 34 10.94 -1.75 -17.27
CA THR A 34 11.95 -2.82 -17.28
C THR A 34 11.28 -4.19 -17.13
N LEU A 35 10.27 -4.31 -16.26
CA LEU A 35 9.50 -5.53 -16.11
C LEU A 35 8.80 -5.93 -17.42
N LYS A 36 8.12 -4.99 -18.07
CA LYS A 36 7.39 -5.23 -19.32
C LYS A 36 8.31 -5.53 -20.49
N ASP A 37 9.42 -4.80 -20.63
CA ASP A 37 10.43 -5.03 -21.67
C ASP A 37 11.01 -6.45 -21.57
N MET A 38 11.36 -6.90 -20.35
CA MET A 38 11.88 -8.25 -20.15
C MET A 38 10.80 -9.32 -20.33
N ALA A 39 9.57 -9.08 -19.85
CA ALA A 39 8.46 -10.02 -19.97
C ALA A 39 8.05 -10.31 -21.42
N ALA A 40 8.36 -9.40 -22.36
CA ALA A 40 8.13 -9.62 -23.79
C ALA A 40 9.00 -10.74 -24.39
N ARG A 41 10.09 -11.12 -23.71
CA ARG A 41 11.08 -12.09 -24.20
C ARG A 41 11.45 -13.20 -23.20
N ARG A 42 11.06 -13.08 -21.94
CA ARG A 42 11.34 -14.05 -20.87
C ARG A 42 10.14 -14.27 -19.95
N LYS A 43 10.22 -15.31 -19.12
CA LYS A 43 9.26 -15.55 -18.02
C LYS A 43 9.48 -14.54 -16.89
N VAL A 44 8.85 -13.38 -17.00
CA VAL A 44 8.96 -12.30 -16.00
C VAL A 44 7.59 -11.91 -15.47
N CYS A 45 7.48 -11.81 -14.15
CA CYS A 45 6.38 -11.15 -13.47
C CYS A 45 6.92 -10.34 -12.28
N SER A 46 6.04 -9.74 -11.49
CA SER A 46 6.43 -9.08 -10.24
C SER A 46 5.52 -9.52 -9.10
N VAL A 47 6.03 -9.53 -7.88
CA VAL A 47 5.31 -9.99 -6.70
C VAL A 47 5.41 -8.94 -5.61
N HIS A 48 4.34 -8.78 -4.84
CA HIS A 48 4.34 -7.95 -3.65
C HIS A 48 3.65 -8.68 -2.51
N PRO A 49 4.42 -9.24 -1.58
CA PRO A 49 3.90 -9.68 -0.29
C PRO A 49 3.43 -8.46 0.51
N MET A 50 2.14 -8.40 0.88
CA MET A 50 1.55 -7.26 1.59
C MET A 50 1.85 -7.30 3.10
N PHE A 51 3.07 -7.70 3.46
CA PHE A 51 3.53 -7.86 4.83
C PHE A 51 5.05 -7.71 4.91
N GLY A 52 5.52 -7.21 6.06
CA GLY A 52 6.94 -7.03 6.33
C GLY A 52 7.68 -8.35 6.61
N PRO A 53 9.03 -8.29 6.67
CA PRO A 53 9.90 -9.45 6.84
C PRO A 53 9.75 -10.17 8.19
N SER A 54 9.05 -9.56 9.16
CA SER A 54 8.76 -10.14 10.47
C SER A 54 7.63 -11.17 10.46
N ALA A 55 6.93 -11.34 9.33
CA ALA A 55 5.84 -12.31 9.20
C ALA A 55 6.34 -13.75 9.40
N LYS A 56 5.69 -14.49 10.32
CA LYS A 56 6.04 -15.88 10.65
C LYS A 56 5.30 -16.94 9.81
N THR A 57 4.17 -16.55 9.22
CA THR A 57 3.27 -17.42 8.46
C THR A 57 2.66 -16.60 7.33
N LEU A 58 2.27 -17.28 6.25
CA LEU A 58 1.58 -16.68 5.10
C LEU A 58 0.05 -16.72 5.23
N ASP A 59 -0.48 -17.37 6.27
CA ASP A 59 -1.92 -17.59 6.45
C ASP A 59 -2.67 -16.27 6.57
N ASP A 60 -3.75 -16.15 5.78
CA ASP A 60 -4.61 -14.97 5.72
C ASP A 60 -3.87 -13.67 5.34
N ARG A 61 -2.70 -13.79 4.69
CA ARG A 61 -1.93 -12.66 4.18
C ARG A 61 -2.06 -12.55 2.68
N ASN A 62 -2.17 -11.31 2.20
CA ASN A 62 -2.26 -11.04 0.78
C ASN A 62 -0.88 -11.11 0.12
N ILE A 63 -0.80 -11.79 -1.01
CA ILE A 63 0.33 -11.72 -1.95
C ILE A 63 -0.24 -11.29 -3.30
N ILE A 64 0.21 -10.13 -3.77
CA ILE A 64 -0.18 -9.61 -5.08
C ILE A 64 0.82 -10.08 -6.12
N ILE A 65 0.33 -10.72 -7.17
CA ILE A 65 1.13 -11.20 -8.31
C ILE A 65 0.74 -10.35 -9.52
N CYS A 66 1.71 -9.67 -10.09
CA CYS A 66 1.54 -8.72 -11.17
C CYS A 66 1.93 -9.36 -12.50
N ASP A 67 0.96 -9.56 -13.38
CA ASP A 67 1.20 -9.89 -14.79
C ASP A 67 1.85 -8.69 -15.48
N CYS A 68 3.09 -8.89 -15.95
CA CYS A 68 3.90 -7.88 -16.63
C CYS A 68 3.84 -8.00 -18.17
N GLY A 69 2.87 -8.73 -18.71
CA GLY A 69 2.78 -9.12 -20.12
C GLY A 69 3.17 -10.58 -20.39
N CYS A 70 3.44 -11.36 -19.33
CA CYS A 70 3.74 -12.78 -19.39
C CYS A 70 2.86 -13.53 -18.37
N ARG A 71 1.63 -13.82 -18.78
CA ARG A 71 0.63 -14.52 -17.93
C ARG A 71 1.12 -15.85 -17.41
N GLU A 72 1.92 -16.57 -18.21
CA GLU A 72 2.54 -17.85 -17.83
C GLU A 72 3.43 -17.69 -16.60
N ALA A 73 4.32 -16.69 -16.58
CA ALA A 73 5.19 -16.41 -15.44
C ALA A 73 4.40 -16.11 -14.17
N ALA A 74 3.36 -15.28 -14.28
CA ALA A 74 2.49 -14.94 -13.16
C ALA A 74 1.73 -16.17 -12.61
N GLU A 75 1.24 -17.08 -13.47
CA GLU A 75 0.66 -18.35 -13.03
C GLU A 75 1.69 -19.30 -12.40
N GLU A 76 2.90 -19.35 -12.94
CA GLU A 76 3.98 -20.20 -12.41
C GLU A 76 4.33 -19.78 -10.99
N VAL A 77 4.50 -18.47 -10.75
CA VAL A 77 4.69 -17.92 -9.41
C VAL A 77 3.48 -18.17 -8.52
N ARG A 78 2.25 -18.01 -9.02
CA ARG A 78 1.04 -18.28 -8.23
C ARG A 78 1.03 -19.71 -7.70
N LYS A 79 1.44 -20.68 -8.51
CA LYS A 79 1.56 -22.08 -8.10
C LYS A 79 2.64 -22.31 -7.03
N MET A 80 3.71 -21.50 -7.02
CA MET A 80 4.75 -21.60 -5.98
C MET A 80 4.20 -21.26 -4.58
N PHE A 81 3.23 -20.37 -4.49
CA PHE A 81 2.60 -19.97 -3.23
C PHE A 81 1.28 -20.70 -2.94
N ASP A 82 0.83 -21.58 -3.84
CA ASP A 82 -0.42 -22.30 -3.68
C ASP A 82 -0.32 -23.32 -2.53
N GLY A 83 -1.39 -23.44 -1.74
CA GLY A 83 -1.42 -24.33 -0.58
C GLY A 83 -0.72 -23.82 0.70
N PHE A 84 -0.14 -22.60 0.69
CA PHE A 84 0.50 -22.00 1.88
C PHE A 84 -0.41 -21.06 2.70
N GLY A 85 -1.74 -21.11 2.47
CA GLY A 85 -2.71 -20.29 3.22
C GLY A 85 -2.74 -18.79 2.87
N ALA A 86 -1.90 -18.35 1.93
CA ALA A 86 -1.87 -16.98 1.43
C ALA A 86 -3.09 -16.68 0.55
N ASN A 87 -3.59 -15.46 0.67
CA ASN A 87 -4.61 -14.88 -0.21
C ASN A 87 -3.89 -14.38 -1.48
N LEU A 88 -3.84 -15.22 -2.52
CA LEU A 88 -3.16 -14.90 -3.78
C LEU A 88 -4.05 -14.05 -4.69
N ARG A 89 -3.58 -12.86 -5.06
CA ARG A 89 -4.30 -11.95 -5.95
C ARG A 89 -3.48 -11.65 -7.20
N LEU A 90 -3.94 -12.16 -8.34
CA LEU A 90 -3.31 -11.87 -9.63
C LEU A 90 -3.97 -10.65 -10.30
N ILE A 91 -3.16 -9.68 -10.72
CA ILE A 91 -3.60 -8.44 -11.39
C ILE A 91 -2.63 -8.04 -12.50
N ASP A 92 -3.07 -7.15 -13.39
CA ASP A 92 -2.17 -6.48 -14.34
C ASP A 92 -1.23 -5.53 -13.58
N VAL A 93 0.05 -5.47 -13.97
CA VAL A 93 1.07 -4.66 -13.28
C VAL A 93 0.70 -3.18 -13.22
N GLU A 94 -0.02 -2.67 -14.22
CA GLU A 94 -0.48 -1.28 -14.30
C GLU A 94 -1.50 -0.93 -13.20
N LYS A 95 -2.25 -1.91 -12.69
CA LYS A 95 -3.26 -1.69 -11.64
C LYS A 95 -2.66 -1.69 -10.24
N HIS A 96 -1.47 -2.25 -10.07
CA HIS A 96 -0.87 -2.45 -8.75
C HIS A 96 -0.70 -1.11 -8.01
N ASP A 97 0.00 -0.14 -8.61
CA ASP A 97 0.32 1.10 -7.92
C ASP A 97 -0.91 2.01 -7.74
N VAL A 98 -1.95 1.87 -8.58
CA VAL A 98 -3.27 2.47 -8.34
C VAL A 98 -3.83 1.98 -7.01
N PHE A 99 -3.88 0.67 -6.76
CA PHE A 99 -4.33 0.15 -5.47
C PHE A 99 -3.40 0.56 -4.33
N MET A 100 -2.08 0.49 -4.53
CA MET A 100 -1.12 0.82 -3.48
C MET A 100 -1.14 2.29 -3.10
N SER A 101 -1.58 3.19 -3.98
CA SER A 101 -1.75 4.61 -3.64
C SER A 101 -2.74 4.81 -2.49
N TYR A 102 -3.76 3.95 -2.39
CA TYR A 102 -4.75 3.98 -1.32
C TYR A 102 -4.40 3.00 -0.18
N VAL A 103 -4.05 1.77 -0.52
CA VAL A 103 -3.82 0.70 0.47
C VAL A 103 -2.57 0.93 1.31
N LEU A 104 -1.51 1.49 0.71
CA LEU A 104 -0.26 1.84 1.41
C LEU A 104 -0.10 3.36 1.50
N GLY A 105 -0.13 4.07 0.37
CA GLY A 105 0.10 5.52 0.34
C GLY A 105 -0.82 6.28 1.30
N LEU A 106 -2.14 6.21 1.08
CA LEU A 106 -3.09 6.93 1.89
C LEU A 106 -3.15 6.42 3.34
N SER A 107 -3.13 5.10 3.56
CA SER A 107 -3.17 4.54 4.91
C SER A 107 -1.96 4.97 5.75
N HIS A 108 -0.75 4.98 5.16
CA HIS A 108 0.46 5.47 5.82
C HIS A 108 0.37 6.98 6.06
N ALA A 109 -0.07 7.75 5.08
CA ALA A 109 -0.20 9.21 5.18
C ALA A 109 -1.12 9.62 6.32
N VAL A 110 -2.27 8.95 6.49
CA VAL A 110 -3.21 9.20 7.61
C VAL A 110 -2.52 9.01 8.96
N ASN A 111 -1.80 7.90 9.15
CA ASN A 111 -1.10 7.63 10.40
C ASN A 111 0.02 8.65 10.65
N ILE A 112 0.83 8.94 9.63
CA ILE A 112 1.92 9.91 9.73
C ILE A 112 1.38 11.30 10.10
N ALA A 113 0.34 11.76 9.42
CA ALA A 113 -0.30 13.04 9.72
C ALA A 113 -0.88 13.05 11.15
N PHE A 114 -1.52 11.96 11.57
CA PHE A 114 -2.14 11.85 12.88
C PHE A 114 -1.12 11.92 14.03
N PHE A 115 -0.10 11.06 14.05
CA PHE A 115 0.90 11.12 15.13
C PHE A 115 1.71 12.43 15.08
N THR A 116 1.89 13.03 13.89
CA THR A 116 2.56 14.33 13.76
C THR A 116 1.73 15.43 14.39
N ALA A 117 0.40 15.38 14.26
CA ALA A 117 -0.50 16.32 14.92
C ALA A 117 -0.50 16.13 16.45
N LEU A 118 -0.43 14.88 16.94
CA LEU A 118 -0.31 14.59 18.37
C LEU A 118 1.00 15.14 18.94
N ASP A 119 2.13 14.87 18.29
CA ASP A 119 3.44 15.40 18.69
C ASP A 119 3.45 16.93 18.72
N ARG A 120 2.92 17.56 17.68
CA ARG A 120 2.81 19.04 17.58
C ARG A 120 1.85 19.66 18.59
N SER A 121 0.95 18.89 19.20
CA SER A 121 0.05 19.41 20.23
C SER A 121 0.79 19.81 21.51
N GLY A 122 2.00 19.26 21.73
CA GLY A 122 2.78 19.46 22.94
C GLY A 122 2.27 18.70 24.16
N ILE A 123 1.17 17.95 24.03
CA ILE A 123 0.63 17.11 25.10
C ILE A 123 1.43 15.80 25.14
N PRO A 124 2.02 15.40 26.29
CA PRO A 124 2.69 14.12 26.41
C PRO A 124 1.78 12.96 26.03
N PHE A 125 2.32 11.97 25.30
CA PHE A 125 1.55 10.83 24.85
C PHE A 125 0.92 10.03 26.02
N GLU A 126 1.62 9.92 27.16
CA GLU A 126 1.10 9.28 28.37
C GLU A 126 -0.18 9.97 28.89
N GLU A 127 -0.25 11.30 28.80
CA GLU A 127 -1.46 12.05 29.19
C GLU A 127 -2.61 11.76 28.24
N LEU A 128 -2.36 11.74 26.92
CA LEU A 128 -3.37 11.36 25.92
C LEU A 128 -3.86 9.92 26.13
N GLU A 129 -2.96 9.00 26.47
CA GLU A 129 -3.28 7.60 26.72
C GLU A 129 -4.13 7.42 27.98
N SER A 130 -3.89 8.22 29.03
CA SER A 130 -4.62 8.17 30.30
C SER A 130 -6.12 8.43 30.15
N VAL A 131 -6.51 9.20 29.13
CA VAL A 131 -7.91 9.54 28.82
C VAL A 131 -8.42 8.88 27.52
N ALA A 132 -7.66 7.92 26.98
CA ALA A 132 -7.95 7.31 25.68
C ALA A 132 -9.29 6.55 25.65
N SER A 133 -10.10 6.84 24.63
CA SER A 133 -11.26 6.02 24.27
C SER A 133 -10.84 4.69 23.64
N THR A 134 -11.77 3.73 23.53
CA THR A 134 -11.53 2.46 22.84
C THR A 134 -11.18 2.66 21.36
N THR A 135 -11.78 3.65 20.71
CA THR A 135 -11.45 4.03 19.32
C THR A 135 -10.05 4.61 19.21
N PHE A 136 -9.68 5.51 20.14
CA PHE A 136 -8.35 6.12 20.14
C PHE A 136 -7.25 5.06 20.30
N ARG A 137 -7.40 4.11 21.23
CA ARG A 137 -6.42 3.03 21.44
C ARG A 137 -6.20 2.20 20.18
N LYS A 138 -7.27 1.74 19.53
CA LYS A 138 -7.17 0.99 18.27
C LYS A 138 -6.43 1.76 17.17
N ASN A 139 -6.68 3.06 17.09
CA ASN A 139 -6.00 3.92 16.11
C ASN A 139 -4.51 4.06 16.45
N VAL A 140 -4.20 4.29 17.73
CA VAL A 140 -2.83 4.40 18.25
C VAL A 140 -2.01 3.14 17.99
N ASP A 141 -2.58 1.94 18.17
CA ASP A 141 -1.88 0.68 17.89
C ASP A 141 -1.36 0.63 16.43
N THR A 142 -2.16 1.12 15.49
CA THR A 142 -1.78 1.23 14.08
C THR A 142 -0.73 2.31 13.86
N ASN A 143 -0.87 3.46 14.52
CA ASN A 143 0.10 4.56 14.43
C ASN A 143 1.48 4.17 14.96
N ILE A 144 1.54 3.47 16.09
CA ILE A 144 2.80 2.94 16.66
C ILE A 144 3.43 1.97 15.67
N SER A 145 2.64 1.06 15.08
CA SER A 145 3.15 0.12 14.08
C SER A 145 3.78 0.86 12.91
N VAL A 146 3.13 1.89 12.37
CA VAL A 146 3.68 2.73 11.30
C VAL A 146 4.92 3.51 11.73
N ALA A 147 4.94 4.07 12.93
CA ALA A 147 6.05 4.89 13.43
C ALA A 147 7.34 4.08 13.66
N LEU A 148 7.24 2.76 13.82
CA LEU A 148 8.38 1.86 14.05
C LEU A 148 8.92 1.19 12.77
N GLU A 149 8.33 1.49 11.62
CA GLU A 149 8.76 0.96 10.32
C GLU A 149 9.94 1.76 9.72
N ASP A 150 10.49 1.26 8.61
CA ASP A 150 11.59 1.93 7.89
C ASP A 150 11.11 3.25 7.25
N PRO A 151 11.63 4.42 7.68
CA PRO A 151 11.23 5.70 7.13
C PRO A 151 11.60 5.87 5.65
N VAL A 152 12.66 5.23 5.16
CA VAL A 152 13.08 5.31 3.76
C VAL A 152 12.09 4.56 2.87
N LEU A 153 11.63 3.38 3.31
CA LEU A 153 10.59 2.63 2.61
C LEU A 153 9.28 3.43 2.52
N TYR A 154 8.87 4.06 3.63
CA TYR A 154 7.65 4.86 3.65
C TYR A 154 7.78 6.12 2.78
N TYR A 155 8.93 6.78 2.79
CA TYR A 155 9.22 7.87 1.86
C TYR A 155 9.13 7.39 0.41
N ASP A 156 9.77 6.27 0.06
CA ASP A 156 9.74 5.71 -1.29
C ASP A 156 8.31 5.39 -1.73
N ILE A 157 7.46 4.84 -0.84
CA ILE A 157 6.05 4.55 -1.14
C ILE A 157 5.29 5.85 -1.46
N GLN A 158 5.48 6.89 -0.67
CA GLN A 158 4.83 8.19 -0.87
C GLN A 158 5.35 8.89 -2.13
N HIS A 159 6.65 8.81 -2.38
CA HIS A 159 7.32 9.60 -3.39
C HIS A 159 7.32 8.94 -4.77
N LEU A 160 7.51 7.62 -4.86
CA LEU A 160 7.74 6.93 -6.12
C LEU A 160 6.47 6.35 -6.77
N ASN A 161 5.34 6.32 -6.05
CA ASN A 161 4.08 5.87 -6.63
C ASN A 161 3.59 6.89 -7.68
N ALA A 162 3.31 6.43 -8.90
CA ALA A 162 2.87 7.29 -10.00
C ALA A 162 1.48 7.92 -9.78
N HIS A 163 0.66 7.34 -8.90
CA HIS A 163 -0.70 7.79 -8.57
C HIS A 163 -0.75 8.58 -7.24
N ARG A 164 0.40 8.94 -6.66
CA ARG A 164 0.46 9.64 -5.36
C ARG A 164 -0.29 10.98 -5.38
N ASP A 165 -0.20 11.73 -6.47
CA ASP A 165 -0.74 13.10 -6.52
C ASP A 165 -2.28 13.06 -6.48
N GLU A 166 -2.90 12.13 -7.20
CA GLU A 166 -4.35 11.89 -7.17
C GLU A 166 -4.83 11.47 -5.78
N ALA A 167 -4.11 10.55 -5.13
CA ALA A 167 -4.45 10.10 -3.77
C ALA A 167 -4.32 11.25 -2.74
N TRP A 168 -3.29 12.09 -2.86
CA TRP A 168 -3.10 13.24 -1.99
C TRP A 168 -4.15 14.34 -2.21
N GLU A 169 -4.55 14.58 -3.45
CA GLU A 169 -5.62 15.53 -3.77
C GLU A 169 -6.94 15.10 -3.13
N LEU A 170 -7.34 13.83 -3.32
CA LEU A 170 -8.54 13.26 -2.72
C LEU A 170 -8.51 13.32 -1.19
N PHE A 171 -7.36 12.99 -0.59
CA PHE A 171 -7.21 13.02 0.86
C PHE A 171 -7.27 14.44 1.43
N SER A 172 -6.56 15.37 0.80
CA SER A 172 -6.54 16.78 1.22
C SER A 172 -7.94 17.37 1.15
N LYS A 173 -8.68 17.06 0.08
CA LYS A 173 -10.06 17.52 -0.06
C LYS A 173 -10.98 16.91 0.99
N ALA A 174 -10.86 15.61 1.27
CA ALA A 174 -11.65 14.96 2.31
C ALA A 174 -11.39 15.56 3.71
N VAL A 175 -10.15 15.92 4.03
CA VAL A 175 -9.80 16.57 5.30
C VAL A 175 -10.34 18.00 5.37
N GLU A 176 -10.27 18.75 4.26
CA GLU A 176 -10.85 20.10 4.17
C GLU A 176 -12.37 20.07 4.34
N ASP A 177 -13.06 19.19 3.61
CA ASP A 177 -14.51 19.05 3.68
C ASP A 177 -14.96 18.65 5.10
N LEU A 178 -14.23 17.72 5.74
CA LEU A 178 -14.49 17.35 7.14
C LEU A 178 -14.30 18.54 8.08
N LYS A 179 -13.21 19.31 7.90
CA LYS A 179 -12.93 20.50 8.72
C LYS A 179 -14.03 21.54 8.56
N GLU A 180 -14.42 21.88 7.34
CA GLU A 180 -15.48 22.84 7.05
C GLU A 180 -16.81 22.40 7.67
N ALA A 181 -17.20 21.13 7.44
CA ALA A 181 -18.42 20.58 8.00
C ALA A 181 -18.42 20.53 9.54
N SER A 182 -17.26 20.30 10.18
CA SER A 182 -17.15 20.23 11.65
C SER A 182 -17.17 21.60 12.32
N LEU A 183 -16.80 22.67 11.61
CA LEU A 183 -16.77 24.04 12.12
C LEU A 183 -18.04 24.83 11.79
N SER A 184 -18.94 24.26 10.98
CA SER A 184 -20.24 24.83 10.64
C SER A 184 -21.23 24.70 11.80
N ASP A 185 -22.09 25.72 11.97
CA ASP A 185 -23.25 25.65 12.87
C ASP A 185 -24.37 24.75 12.33
N ASP A 186 -24.39 24.47 11.00
CA ASP A 186 -25.30 23.52 10.36
C ASP A 186 -24.68 22.12 10.29
N PRO A 187 -25.28 21.09 10.94
CA PRO A 187 -24.73 19.73 10.98
C PRO A 187 -24.97 18.93 9.70
N SER A 188 -25.74 19.44 8.72
CA SER A 188 -26.22 18.67 7.58
C SER A 188 -25.08 18.06 6.76
N ALA A 189 -24.04 18.84 6.44
CA ALA A 189 -22.88 18.37 5.69
C ALA A 189 -22.12 17.28 6.45
N PHE A 190 -21.94 17.43 7.77
CA PHE A 190 -21.26 16.44 8.60
C PHE A 190 -22.04 15.11 8.66
N ILE A 191 -23.37 15.20 8.81
CA ILE A 191 -24.27 14.02 8.81
C ILE A 191 -24.20 13.31 7.45
N GLU A 192 -24.17 14.06 6.35
CA GLU A 192 -24.03 13.50 5.01
C GLU A 192 -22.71 12.75 4.83
N LEU A 193 -21.58 13.34 5.24
CA LEU A 193 -20.27 12.66 5.22
C LEU A 193 -20.31 11.32 5.96
N MET A 194 -20.89 11.30 7.16
CA MET A 194 -21.04 10.09 7.98
C MET A 194 -21.95 9.04 7.32
N ASN A 195 -23.05 9.46 6.70
CA ASN A 195 -23.96 8.56 5.99
C ASN A 195 -23.33 8.00 4.72
N ASN A 196 -22.55 8.80 3.98
CA ASN A 196 -21.79 8.36 2.82
C ASN A 196 -20.75 7.31 3.21
N GLY A 197 -20.02 7.52 4.31
CA GLY A 197 -19.12 6.53 4.89
C GLY A 197 -19.83 5.23 5.27
N ARG A 198 -20.98 5.31 5.94
CA ARG A 198 -21.81 4.13 6.25
C ARG A 198 -22.18 3.37 4.98
N ASN A 199 -22.71 4.07 3.98
CA ASN A 199 -23.14 3.47 2.72
C ASN A 199 -21.99 2.81 1.97
N TYR A 200 -20.78 3.39 1.99
CA TYR A 200 -19.60 2.81 1.37
C TYR A 200 -19.23 1.46 2.00
N PHE A 201 -19.18 1.37 3.33
CA PHE A 201 -18.78 0.14 4.02
C PHE A 201 -19.89 -0.91 4.14
N THR A 202 -21.18 -0.53 4.06
CA THR A 202 -22.30 -1.48 4.19
C THR A 202 -22.91 -1.89 2.85
N LYS A 203 -22.50 -1.28 1.72
CA LYS A 203 -22.87 -1.80 0.40
C LYS A 203 -22.32 -3.22 0.29
N LYS A 204 -23.21 -4.21 0.19
CA LYS A 204 -22.80 -5.58 -0.13
C LYS A 204 -22.08 -5.55 -1.48
N GLN A 205 -20.81 -5.96 -1.49
CA GLN A 205 -20.11 -6.35 -2.72
C GLN A 205 -20.65 -7.69 -3.21
#